data_AF-A0A9W9CU77-F1
#
_entry.id   AF-A0A9W9CU77-F1
#
_cell.length_a   1.000
_cell.length_b   1.000
_cell.length_c   1.000
_cell.angle_alpha   90.00
_cell.angle_beta   90.00
_cell.angle_gamma   90.00
#
_symmetry.space_group_name_H-M   'P 1'
#
loop_
_entity.id
_entity.type
_entity.pdbx_description
1 polymer ?
#
loop_
_entity_poly.entity_id
_entity_poly.type
_entity_poly.pdbx_seq_one_letter_code
_entity_poly.pdbx_strand_id
1 'polypeptide(L)'
;MVSPDPIFAAIAGVYALVNTTAFVNGTEVADRVYGSAPVGQLIYTADGFVSATITSTDPQDRPANLTFPFQDGQSDADWAAVGRHSIGYSGPFSINPDVPSNTTMGGVLHGPLTVANVPSMVGNVQPRNYTLIQEGEDVLLRIDSRRAGVRYLHPAKTNHKEEKRKQGRRAMESAAEKSLIEAATLGHLEQLRSLLAANPSPPADQCIQKLLTAAAWRSQLPIVQFLLESYSPNRLEEEAIRAAVYSGSIPLFSAFLSRDPSIINMPFDRRSTPLVVACMAQKPLDFLQFLLENGADPNSGPEDALPPPLWHVAALYKDPAAIDLLLEHGAKLEDAGGDALAIARKRVNEVMIQSLLERGANGAGHR
;
A
#
# COMPACT_ATOMS: atom_id res chain seq x y z
N MET A 1 3.71 -13.63 -34.48
CA MET A 1 3.48 -12.29 -33.90
C MET A 1 1.99 -12.11 -33.76
N VAL A 2 1.49 -11.97 -32.53
CA VAL A 2 0.09 -11.63 -32.29
C VAL A 2 -0.10 -10.18 -32.76
N SER A 3 -1.14 -9.89 -33.53
CA SER A 3 -1.46 -8.52 -33.91
C SER A 3 -1.67 -7.70 -32.63
N PRO A 4 -1.12 -6.47 -32.53
CA PRO A 4 -1.41 -5.61 -31.38
C PRO A 4 -2.92 -5.39 -31.27
N ASP A 5 -3.39 -5.21 -30.05
CA ASP A 5 -4.79 -4.92 -29.77
C ASP A 5 -5.21 -3.68 -30.59
N PRO A 6 -6.33 -3.71 -31.34
CA PRO A 6 -6.78 -2.57 -32.13
C PRO A 6 -6.90 -1.27 -31.33
N ILE A 7 -7.23 -1.36 -30.04
CA ILE A 7 -7.30 -0.19 -29.15
C ILE A 7 -5.90 0.36 -28.88
N PHE A 8 -4.91 -0.51 -28.67
CA PHE A 8 -3.51 -0.08 -28.44
C PHE A 8 -2.97 0.61 -29.69
N ALA A 9 -3.25 0.05 -30.87
CA ALA A 9 -2.88 0.68 -32.13
C ALA A 9 -3.57 2.04 -32.33
N ALA A 10 -4.82 2.19 -31.90
CA ALA A 10 -5.58 3.43 -32.04
C ALA A 10 -5.06 4.56 -31.13
N ILE A 11 -4.64 4.25 -29.90
CA ILE A 11 -4.14 5.26 -28.95
C ILE A 11 -2.62 5.45 -29.00
N ALA A 12 -1.88 4.61 -29.73
CA ALA A 12 -0.42 4.70 -29.81
C ALA A 12 0.00 6.01 -30.47
N GLY A 13 0.93 6.73 -29.84
CA GLY A 13 1.37 8.02 -30.30
C GLY A 13 2.12 8.81 -29.24
N VAL A 14 2.67 9.96 -29.66
CA VAL A 14 3.29 10.96 -28.79
C VAL A 14 2.39 12.19 -28.80
N TYR A 15 1.79 12.50 -27.66
CA TYR A 15 0.84 13.59 -27.50
C TYR A 15 1.46 14.72 -26.68
N ALA A 16 1.39 15.94 -27.20
CA ALA A 16 1.68 17.15 -26.44
C ALA A 16 0.43 17.59 -25.66
N LEU A 17 0.63 18.03 -24.42
CA LEU A 17 -0.48 18.54 -23.60
C LEU A 17 -0.98 19.88 -24.17
N VAL A 18 -2.25 19.91 -24.57
CA VAL A 18 -2.90 21.13 -25.08
C VAL A 18 -3.50 21.94 -23.94
N ASN A 19 -4.28 21.31 -23.06
CA ASN A 19 -4.89 21.95 -21.91
C ASN A 19 -5.22 20.93 -20.80
N THR A 20 -5.57 21.45 -19.64
CA THR A 20 -6.13 20.68 -18.52
C THR A 20 -7.34 21.40 -17.97
N THR A 21 -8.40 20.66 -17.66
CA THR A 21 -9.54 21.19 -16.92
C THR A 21 -9.75 20.35 -15.67
N ALA A 22 -9.98 21.01 -14.55
CA ALA A 22 -10.24 20.34 -13.28
C ALA A 22 -11.66 20.68 -12.83
N PHE A 23 -12.37 19.67 -12.35
CA PHE A 23 -13.74 19.83 -11.85
C PHE A 23 -13.84 19.34 -10.42
N VAL A 24 -14.52 20.11 -9.58
CA VAL A 24 -14.95 19.71 -8.26
C VAL A 24 -16.47 19.78 -8.24
N ASN A 25 -17.13 18.63 -8.08
CA ASN A 25 -18.59 18.49 -8.10
C ASN A 25 -19.26 19.06 -9.38
N GLY A 26 -18.59 18.94 -10.53
CA GLY A 26 -19.08 19.44 -11.82
C GLY A 26 -18.86 20.94 -12.04
N THR A 27 -18.33 21.65 -11.05
CA THR A 27 -17.89 23.04 -11.21
C THR A 27 -16.41 23.05 -11.59
N GLU A 28 -16.06 23.79 -12.64
CA GLU A 28 -14.68 23.98 -13.05
C GLU A 28 -13.91 24.75 -11.98
N VAL A 29 -12.71 24.29 -11.66
CA VAL A 29 -11.79 24.91 -10.70
C VAL A 29 -10.39 24.98 -11.31
N ALA A 30 -9.56 25.89 -10.79
CA ALA A 30 -8.15 25.93 -11.16
C ALA A 30 -7.43 24.64 -10.74
N ASP A 31 -6.64 24.03 -11.64
CA ASP A 31 -5.81 22.89 -11.31
C ASP A 31 -4.56 23.34 -10.53
N ARG A 32 -4.66 23.31 -9.20
CA ARG A 32 -3.56 23.70 -8.31
C ARG A 32 -2.33 22.79 -8.42
N VAL A 33 -2.45 21.60 -9.02
CA VAL A 33 -1.32 20.67 -9.16
C VAL A 33 -0.41 21.12 -10.29
N TYR A 34 -0.99 21.58 -11.39
CA TYR A 34 -0.28 21.88 -12.63
C TYR A 34 -0.19 23.37 -12.95
N GLY A 35 -0.75 24.23 -12.11
CA GLY A 35 -0.68 25.68 -12.30
C GLY A 35 -1.61 26.16 -13.42
N SER A 36 -1.33 27.34 -13.94
CA SER A 36 -2.23 28.02 -14.88
C SER A 36 -2.11 27.56 -16.34
N ALA A 37 -0.92 27.10 -16.77
CA ALA A 37 -0.65 26.76 -18.17
C ALA A 37 0.38 25.60 -18.31
N PRO A 38 0.09 24.41 -17.77
CA PRO A 38 1.06 23.33 -17.77
C PRO A 38 1.46 22.86 -19.16
N VAL A 39 2.68 22.32 -19.23
CA VAL A 39 3.20 21.63 -20.40
C VAL A 39 3.48 20.18 -20.07
N GLY A 40 3.40 19.31 -21.06
CA GLY A 40 3.64 17.90 -20.85
C GLY A 40 3.60 17.07 -22.12
N GLN A 41 4.00 15.81 -21.97
CA GLN A 41 3.95 14.78 -22.98
C GLN A 41 3.29 13.52 -22.41
N LEU A 42 2.48 12.87 -23.23
CA LEU A 42 1.93 11.54 -22.96
C LEU A 42 2.26 10.65 -24.14
N ILE A 43 2.88 9.50 -23.88
CA ILE A 43 3.32 8.56 -24.89
C ILE A 43 2.61 7.25 -24.63
N TYR A 44 1.94 6.72 -25.65
CA TYR A 44 1.47 5.33 -25.68
C TYR A 44 2.18 4.59 -26.80
N THR A 45 2.55 3.34 -26.53
CA THR A 45 3.13 2.46 -27.53
C THR A 45 2.16 1.32 -27.87
N ALA A 46 2.19 0.85 -29.11
CA ALA A 46 1.28 -0.21 -29.56
C ALA A 46 1.54 -1.57 -28.88
N ASP A 47 2.70 -1.74 -28.25
CA ASP A 47 3.09 -2.92 -27.45
C ASP A 47 2.71 -2.80 -25.96
N GLY A 48 1.96 -1.77 -25.57
CA GLY A 48 1.32 -1.72 -24.26
C GLY A 48 2.10 -0.98 -23.17
N PHE A 49 2.90 0.03 -23.52
CA PHE A 49 3.57 0.90 -22.54
C PHE A 49 3.07 2.34 -22.63
N VAL A 50 3.08 3.01 -21.47
CA VAL A 50 2.69 4.41 -21.33
C VAL A 50 3.73 5.17 -20.52
N SER A 51 4.02 6.39 -20.94
CA SER A 51 4.77 7.36 -20.13
C SER A 51 4.08 8.72 -20.16
N ALA A 52 4.01 9.38 -19.00
CA ALA A 52 3.46 10.72 -18.89
C ALA A 52 4.42 11.62 -18.13
N THR A 53 4.66 12.82 -18.65
CA THR A 53 5.37 13.89 -17.94
C THR A 53 4.56 15.16 -18.07
N ILE A 54 4.16 15.78 -16.96
CA ILE A 54 3.42 17.05 -16.94
C ILE A 54 4.02 17.92 -15.86
N THR A 55 4.14 19.22 -16.13
CA THR A 55 4.78 20.14 -15.20
C THR A 55 4.21 21.55 -15.35
N SER A 56 4.06 22.26 -14.23
CA SER A 56 3.64 23.66 -14.22
C SER A 56 4.63 24.53 -14.97
N THR A 57 4.17 25.63 -15.55
CA THR A 57 5.01 26.70 -16.13
C THR A 57 4.98 27.98 -15.29
N ASP A 58 4.24 27.99 -14.18
CA ASP A 58 4.12 29.19 -13.36
C ASP A 58 5.49 29.51 -12.73
N PRO A 59 5.99 30.77 -12.80
CA PRO A 59 7.34 31.10 -12.33
C PRO A 59 7.61 30.76 -10.86
N GLN A 60 6.57 30.79 -10.02
CA GLN A 60 6.67 30.46 -8.60
C GLN A 60 6.84 28.95 -8.33
N ASP A 61 6.38 28.10 -9.25
CA ASP A 61 6.49 26.65 -9.14
C ASP A 61 7.83 26.15 -9.72
N ARG A 62 8.52 27.01 -10.48
CA ARG A 62 9.79 26.72 -11.16
C ARG A 62 10.82 27.85 -11.00
N PRO A 63 11.56 27.87 -9.88
CA PRO A 63 12.63 28.85 -9.70
C PRO A 63 13.66 28.78 -10.84
N ALA A 64 13.89 29.91 -11.52
CA ALA A 64 14.73 29.98 -12.73
C ALA A 64 16.23 29.80 -12.48
N ASN A 65 16.66 29.84 -11.22
CA ASN A 65 18.05 29.66 -10.78
C ASN A 65 18.48 28.19 -10.62
N LEU A 66 17.57 27.24 -10.83
CA LEU A 66 17.86 25.80 -10.78
C LEU A 66 18.54 25.32 -12.07
N THR A 67 19.49 24.40 -11.94
CA THR A 67 20.27 23.85 -13.06
C THR A 67 20.37 22.34 -12.91
N PHE A 68 20.32 21.60 -14.02
CA PHE A 68 20.54 20.16 -14.03
C PHE A 68 21.91 19.82 -14.63
N PRO A 69 22.72 18.94 -13.99
CA PRO A 69 22.52 18.37 -12.65
C PRO A 69 22.62 19.44 -11.56
N PHE A 70 22.08 19.14 -10.37
CA PHE A 70 22.05 20.08 -9.26
C PHE A 70 23.46 20.61 -8.92
N GLN A 71 23.54 21.85 -8.45
CA GLN A 71 24.79 22.49 -8.03
C GLN A 71 24.77 22.83 -6.55
N ASP A 72 25.93 22.72 -5.90
CA ASP A 72 26.12 23.13 -4.51
C ASP A 72 25.73 24.62 -4.34
N GLY A 73 24.78 24.90 -3.44
CA GLY A 73 24.23 26.24 -3.21
C GLY A 73 22.81 26.45 -3.73
N GLN A 74 22.24 25.52 -4.50
CA GLN A 74 20.81 25.49 -4.79
C GLN A 74 20.03 24.94 -3.60
N SER A 75 18.90 25.57 -3.28
CA SER A 75 18.07 25.20 -2.14
C SER A 75 17.24 23.94 -2.42
N ASP A 76 17.21 23.01 -1.48
CA ASP A 76 16.29 21.86 -1.51
C ASP A 76 14.82 22.31 -1.59
N ALA A 77 14.48 23.48 -1.01
CA ALA A 77 13.13 24.02 -1.06
C ALA A 77 12.71 24.42 -2.49
N ASP A 78 13.66 24.95 -3.29
CA ASP A 78 13.41 25.34 -4.67
C ASP A 78 13.21 24.09 -5.55
N TRP A 79 14.06 23.07 -5.37
CA TRP A 79 13.88 21.76 -6.02
C TRP A 79 12.58 21.07 -5.62
N ALA A 80 12.19 21.17 -4.34
CA ALA A 80 10.93 20.62 -3.84
C ALA A 80 9.71 21.35 -4.44
N ALA A 81 9.80 22.66 -4.73
CA ALA A 81 8.75 23.39 -5.44
C ALA A 81 8.53 22.80 -6.84
N VAL A 82 9.60 22.60 -7.62
CA VAL A 82 9.52 21.95 -8.94
C VAL A 82 8.90 20.55 -8.83
N GLY A 83 9.36 19.75 -7.88
CA GLY A 83 8.87 18.39 -7.65
C GLY A 83 7.38 18.34 -7.27
N ARG A 84 6.90 19.30 -6.45
CA ARG A 84 5.48 19.40 -6.05
C ARG A 84 4.53 19.66 -7.22
N HIS A 85 5.03 20.37 -8.24
CA HIS A 85 4.25 20.82 -9.40
C HIS A 85 4.61 20.08 -10.69
N SER A 86 5.23 18.90 -10.56
CA SER A 86 5.59 18.04 -11.68
C SER A 86 5.17 16.60 -11.41
N ILE A 87 4.67 15.92 -12.43
CA ILE A 87 4.47 14.48 -12.42
C ILE A 87 5.21 13.85 -13.59
N GLY A 88 5.85 12.71 -13.34
CA GLY A 88 6.52 11.90 -14.33
C GLY A 88 6.32 10.44 -13.95
N TYR A 89 5.79 9.62 -14.84
CA TYR A 89 5.70 8.17 -14.63
C TYR A 89 5.80 7.39 -15.93
N SER A 90 6.14 6.11 -15.81
CA SER A 90 6.12 5.16 -16.91
C SER A 90 5.80 3.75 -16.42
N GLY A 91 5.16 2.95 -17.26
CA GLY A 91 4.85 1.55 -16.98
C GLY A 91 4.05 0.91 -18.11
N PRO A 92 3.69 -0.38 -17.99
CA PRO A 92 2.73 -0.98 -18.89
C PRO A 92 1.37 -0.27 -18.80
N PHE A 93 0.54 -0.40 -19.81
CA PHE A 93 -0.88 -0.13 -19.72
C PHE A 93 -1.69 -1.29 -20.27
N SER A 94 -2.94 -1.39 -19.81
CA SER A 94 -3.89 -2.40 -20.28
C SER A 94 -5.27 -1.79 -20.47
N ILE A 95 -6.15 -2.49 -21.19
CA ILE A 95 -7.57 -2.11 -21.28
C ILE A 95 -8.21 -2.30 -19.91
N ASN A 96 -9.00 -1.32 -19.48
CA ASN A 96 -9.81 -1.46 -18.28
C ASN A 96 -11.07 -2.29 -18.60
N PRO A 97 -11.22 -3.51 -18.05
CA PRO A 97 -12.37 -4.37 -18.36
C PRO A 97 -13.69 -3.81 -17.83
N ASP A 98 -13.65 -2.88 -16.86
CA ASP A 98 -14.85 -2.30 -16.24
C ASP A 98 -15.50 -1.20 -17.10
N VAL A 99 -14.86 -0.79 -18.19
CA VAL A 99 -15.34 0.28 -19.08
C VAL A 99 -15.46 -0.29 -20.49
N PRO A 100 -16.67 -0.29 -21.10
CA PRO A 100 -16.83 -0.63 -22.51
C PRO A 100 -15.89 0.21 -23.36
N SER A 101 -15.02 -0.45 -24.12
CA SER A 101 -13.92 0.18 -24.85
C SER A 101 -13.95 -0.20 -26.32
N ASN A 102 -13.62 0.76 -27.18
CA ASN A 102 -13.45 0.61 -28.62
C ASN A 102 -12.31 1.51 -29.11
N THR A 103 -12.07 1.57 -30.42
CA THR A 103 -10.94 2.34 -30.99
C THR A 103 -11.08 3.86 -30.88
N THR A 104 -12.17 4.41 -30.36
CA THR A 104 -12.36 5.86 -30.22
C THR A 104 -12.61 6.30 -28.77
N MET A 105 -13.11 5.44 -27.90
CA MET A 105 -13.29 5.74 -26.48
C MET A 105 -13.29 4.48 -25.63
N GLY A 106 -12.91 4.62 -24.36
CA GLY A 106 -12.88 3.49 -23.44
C GLY A 106 -12.15 3.78 -22.15
N GLY A 107 -11.80 2.72 -21.43
CA GLY A 107 -10.98 2.78 -20.23
C GLY A 107 -9.63 2.10 -20.44
N VAL A 108 -8.58 2.71 -19.91
CA VAL A 108 -7.26 2.10 -19.79
C VAL A 108 -6.77 2.17 -18.35
N LEU A 109 -5.89 1.25 -18.01
CA LEU A 109 -5.21 1.17 -16.72
C LEU A 109 -3.74 1.47 -16.98
N HIS A 110 -3.19 2.57 -16.43
CA HIS A 110 -1.74 2.77 -16.45
C HIS A 110 -1.13 2.08 -15.25
N GLY A 111 -0.24 1.13 -15.49
CA GLY A 111 0.50 0.41 -14.48
C GLY A 111 0.18 -1.09 -14.40
N PRO A 112 0.77 -1.81 -13.44
CA PRO A 112 1.57 -1.30 -12.31
C PRO A 112 2.72 -0.38 -12.74
N LEU A 113 2.78 0.85 -12.24
CA LEU A 113 3.77 1.83 -12.70
C LEU A 113 5.19 1.36 -12.34
N THR A 114 6.08 1.28 -13.33
CA THR A 114 7.47 0.84 -13.14
C THR A 114 8.31 1.95 -12.51
N VAL A 115 8.10 3.19 -12.93
CA VAL A 115 8.79 4.37 -12.39
C VAL A 115 7.79 5.51 -12.19
N ALA A 116 8.00 6.29 -11.13
CA ALA A 116 7.28 7.53 -10.91
C ALA A 116 8.15 8.49 -10.08
N ASN A 117 8.11 9.79 -10.40
CA ASN A 117 8.77 10.82 -9.61
C ASN A 117 8.08 11.05 -8.24
N VAL A 118 6.81 10.61 -8.11
CA VAL A 118 6.10 10.47 -6.84
C VAL A 118 6.27 9.03 -6.36
N PRO A 119 7.14 8.75 -5.37
CA PRO A 119 7.52 7.37 -5.05
C PRO A 119 6.35 6.47 -4.65
N SER A 120 5.32 7.03 -3.99
CA SER A 120 4.12 6.31 -3.59
C SER A 120 3.25 5.84 -4.76
N MET A 121 3.51 6.29 -5.99
CA MET A 121 2.81 5.85 -7.20
C MET A 121 3.44 4.62 -7.85
N VAL A 122 4.68 4.27 -7.52
CA VAL A 122 5.35 3.08 -8.07
C VAL A 122 4.57 1.82 -7.64
N GLY A 123 4.34 0.91 -8.58
CA GLY A 123 3.54 -0.30 -8.38
C GLY A 123 2.02 -0.07 -8.42
N ASN A 124 1.53 1.16 -8.35
CA ASN A 124 0.08 1.42 -8.42
C ASN A 124 -0.45 1.34 -9.85
N VAL A 125 -1.75 1.04 -9.96
CA VAL A 125 -2.52 1.08 -11.20
C VAL A 125 -3.43 2.32 -11.20
N GLN A 126 -3.45 3.03 -12.32
CA GLN A 126 -4.11 4.32 -12.48
C GLN A 126 -5.21 4.21 -13.54
N PRO A 127 -6.49 4.16 -13.17
CA PRO A 127 -7.58 4.09 -14.13
C PRO A 127 -7.76 5.42 -14.85
N ARG A 128 -7.92 5.37 -16.17
CA ARG A 128 -8.15 6.50 -17.06
C ARG A 128 -9.26 6.17 -18.03
N ASN A 129 -10.02 7.18 -18.41
CA ASN A 129 -10.88 7.08 -19.58
C ASN A 129 -10.23 7.85 -20.73
N TYR A 130 -10.18 7.23 -21.90
CA TYR A 130 -9.69 7.90 -23.10
C TYR A 130 -10.83 8.22 -24.05
N THR A 131 -10.66 9.28 -24.82
CA THR A 131 -11.46 9.60 -25.99
C THR A 131 -10.55 10.18 -27.05
N LEU A 132 -10.53 9.56 -28.23
CA LEU A 132 -9.85 10.04 -29.41
C LEU A 132 -10.83 10.87 -30.25
N ILE A 133 -10.39 12.05 -30.65
CA ILE A 133 -11.16 13.00 -31.44
C ILE A 133 -10.32 13.34 -32.66
N GLN A 134 -10.86 13.11 -33.85
CA GLN A 134 -10.22 13.51 -35.10
C GLN A 134 -10.60 14.95 -35.42
N GLU A 135 -9.62 15.84 -35.54
CA GLU A 135 -9.82 17.23 -35.97
C GLU A 135 -8.94 17.52 -37.20
N GLY A 136 -9.49 17.29 -38.39
CA GLY A 136 -8.74 17.41 -39.63
C GLY A 136 -7.62 16.36 -39.72
N GLU A 137 -6.38 16.80 -39.87
CA GLU A 137 -5.19 15.92 -39.87
C GLU A 137 -4.71 15.57 -38.45
N ASP A 138 -5.18 16.31 -37.43
CA ASP A 138 -4.75 16.13 -36.05
C ASP A 138 -5.62 15.10 -35.30
N VAL A 139 -4.99 14.41 -34.35
CA VAL A 139 -5.66 13.50 -33.42
C VAL A 139 -5.53 14.07 -32.01
N LEU A 140 -6.66 14.46 -31.42
CA LEU A 140 -6.72 14.86 -30.03
C LEU A 140 -7.04 13.66 -29.15
N LEU A 141 -6.27 13.49 -28.08
CA LEU A 141 -6.50 12.48 -27.07
C LEU A 141 -6.91 13.15 -25.76
N ARG A 142 -8.15 12.94 -25.36
CA ARG A 142 -8.63 13.32 -24.04
C ARG A 142 -8.41 12.16 -23.07
N ILE A 143 -7.75 12.46 -21.94
CA ILE A 143 -7.57 11.52 -20.83
C ILE A 143 -8.21 12.08 -19.57
N ASP A 144 -9.25 11.40 -19.08
CA ASP A 144 -9.89 11.75 -17.81
C ASP A 144 -9.26 10.96 -16.66
N SER A 145 -8.94 11.65 -15.56
CA SER A 145 -8.41 11.05 -14.33
C SER A 145 -9.22 11.47 -13.11
N ARG A 146 -9.35 10.59 -12.11
CA ARG A 146 -9.97 10.92 -10.82
C ARG A 146 -8.88 11.01 -9.75
N ARG A 147 -8.69 12.19 -9.18
CA ARG A 147 -7.80 12.41 -8.03
C ARG A 147 -8.64 12.36 -6.76
N ALA A 148 -8.46 11.35 -5.92
CA ALA A 148 -9.15 11.27 -4.62
C ALA A 148 -8.48 12.23 -3.63
N GLY A 149 -9.05 13.42 -3.46
CA GLY A 149 -8.56 14.42 -2.51
C GLY A 149 -9.70 15.26 -1.97
N VAL A 150 -9.95 15.13 -0.67
CA VAL A 150 -10.87 15.91 0.19
C VAL A 150 -12.23 15.24 0.48
N ARG A 151 -12.28 14.55 1.63
CA ARG A 151 -13.54 14.26 2.36
C ARG A 151 -14.04 15.56 2.99
N TYR A 152 -15.24 16.03 2.64
CA TYR A 152 -16.08 16.82 3.55
C TYR A 152 -17.57 16.53 3.34
N LEU A 153 -18.29 16.53 4.46
CA LEU A 153 -19.74 16.36 4.61
C LEU A 153 -20.50 17.66 4.27
N HIS A 154 -21.75 17.48 3.80
CA HIS A 154 -22.89 18.44 3.69
C HIS A 154 -23.10 19.18 2.35
N PRO A 155 -24.32 19.71 2.07
CA PRO A 155 -25.44 18.97 1.49
C PRO A 155 -25.95 19.65 0.20
N ALA A 156 -26.00 18.95 -0.94
CA ALA A 156 -26.59 19.50 -2.16
C ALA A 156 -28.01 18.96 -2.34
N LYS A 157 -28.98 19.88 -2.45
CA LYS A 157 -30.41 19.60 -2.66
C LYS A 157 -30.61 18.49 -3.69
N THR A 158 -31.06 17.38 -3.16
CA THR A 158 -31.12 16.09 -3.79
C THR A 158 -32.55 15.87 -4.22
N ASN A 159 -32.71 15.45 -5.47
CA ASN A 159 -33.99 14.97 -5.98
C ASN A 159 -34.46 13.83 -5.06
N HIS A 160 -35.46 14.08 -4.20
CA HIS A 160 -35.81 13.19 -3.07
C HIS A 160 -36.09 11.74 -3.48
N LYS A 161 -36.49 11.48 -4.72
CA LYS A 161 -36.64 10.12 -5.26
C LYS A 161 -35.31 9.45 -5.60
N GLU A 162 -34.35 10.19 -6.12
CA GLU A 162 -33.03 9.68 -6.50
C GLU A 162 -32.12 9.51 -5.29
N GLU A 163 -32.26 10.38 -4.30
CA GLU A 163 -31.57 10.28 -3.01
C GLU A 163 -32.12 9.14 -2.17
N LYS A 164 -33.45 8.93 -2.08
CA LYS A 164 -33.99 7.72 -1.44
C LYS A 164 -33.53 6.42 -2.12
N ARG A 165 -33.34 6.43 -3.46
CA ARG A 165 -32.80 5.28 -4.20
C ARG A 165 -31.29 5.09 -4.02
N LYS A 166 -30.50 6.17 -3.96
CA LYS A 166 -29.06 6.15 -3.68
C LYS A 166 -28.77 5.83 -2.20
N GLN A 167 -29.55 6.36 -1.28
CA GLN A 167 -29.53 6.05 0.16
C GLN A 167 -29.96 4.60 0.40
N GLY A 168 -31.01 4.14 -0.30
CA GLY A 168 -31.45 2.75 -0.27
C GLY A 168 -30.39 1.80 -0.82
N ARG A 169 -29.79 2.10 -1.99
CA ARG A 169 -28.67 1.32 -2.54
C ARG A 169 -27.45 1.35 -1.64
N ARG A 170 -27.03 2.50 -1.13
CA ARG A 170 -25.90 2.61 -0.18
C ARG A 170 -26.16 1.90 1.14
N ALA A 171 -27.39 1.94 1.64
CA ALA A 171 -27.79 1.21 2.85
C ALA A 171 -27.82 -0.30 2.60
N MET A 172 -28.23 -0.73 1.40
CA MET A 172 -28.26 -2.13 0.98
C MET A 172 -26.85 -2.67 0.69
N GLU A 173 -26.00 -1.89 0.04
CA GLU A 173 -24.56 -2.14 -0.15
C GLU A 173 -23.82 -2.17 1.20
N SER A 174 -24.15 -1.25 2.11
CA SER A 174 -23.61 -1.24 3.48
C SER A 174 -24.11 -2.42 4.32
N ALA A 175 -25.35 -2.86 4.14
CA ALA A 175 -25.88 -4.04 4.81
C ALA A 175 -25.26 -5.33 4.26
N ALA A 176 -25.10 -5.44 2.93
CA ALA A 176 -24.45 -6.57 2.28
C ALA A 176 -22.97 -6.69 2.70
N GLU A 177 -22.23 -5.57 2.71
CA GLU A 177 -20.84 -5.55 3.19
C GLU A 177 -20.75 -5.95 4.67
N LYS A 178 -21.67 -5.49 5.52
CA LYS A 178 -21.74 -5.91 6.92
C LYS A 178 -21.97 -7.41 7.07
N SER A 179 -22.90 -8.00 6.31
CA SER A 179 -23.14 -9.45 6.36
C SER A 179 -21.94 -10.27 5.86
N LEU A 180 -21.21 -9.77 4.87
CA LEU A 180 -19.94 -10.38 4.43
C LEU A 180 -18.89 -10.34 5.55
N ILE A 181 -18.69 -9.17 6.17
CA ILE A 181 -17.73 -8.99 7.28
C ILE A 181 -18.13 -9.86 8.48
N GLU A 182 -19.41 -9.96 8.81
CA GLU A 182 -19.91 -10.81 9.88
C GLU A 182 -19.65 -12.29 9.60
N ALA A 183 -19.97 -12.78 8.40
CA ALA A 183 -19.67 -14.16 8.01
C ALA A 183 -18.17 -14.47 8.06
N ALA A 184 -17.32 -13.52 7.61
CA ALA A 184 -15.87 -13.62 7.70
C ALA A 184 -15.37 -13.66 9.16
N THR A 185 -15.94 -12.82 10.03
CA THR A 185 -15.58 -12.74 11.46
C THR A 185 -15.97 -14.02 12.20
N LEU A 186 -17.17 -14.55 11.92
CA LEU A 186 -17.73 -15.72 12.59
C LEU A 186 -17.22 -17.06 12.03
N GLY A 187 -16.53 -17.07 10.89
CA GLY A 187 -15.99 -18.30 10.29
C GLY A 187 -17.00 -19.07 9.44
N HIS A 188 -18.09 -18.44 9.01
CA HIS A 188 -19.13 -19.09 8.20
C HIS A 188 -18.74 -19.13 6.72
N LEU A 189 -17.80 -20.01 6.36
CA LEU A 189 -17.24 -20.10 5.01
C LEU A 189 -18.31 -20.28 3.92
N GLU A 190 -19.24 -21.23 4.09
CA GLU A 190 -20.27 -21.51 3.08
C GLU A 190 -21.25 -20.35 2.93
N GLN A 191 -21.59 -19.68 4.04
CA GLN A 191 -22.40 -18.46 4.00
C GLN A 191 -21.66 -17.34 3.26
N LEU A 192 -20.36 -17.15 3.54
CA LEU A 192 -19.54 -16.16 2.86
C LEU A 192 -19.45 -16.44 1.35
N ARG A 193 -19.21 -17.70 0.94
CA ARG A 193 -19.20 -18.13 -0.46
C ARG A 193 -20.52 -17.82 -1.14
N SER A 194 -21.64 -18.19 -0.51
CA SER A 194 -22.97 -17.93 -1.06
C SER A 194 -23.24 -16.43 -1.22
N LEU A 195 -22.86 -15.60 -0.24
CA LEU A 195 -23.05 -14.16 -0.29
C LEU A 195 -22.20 -13.48 -1.37
N LEU A 196 -20.96 -13.96 -1.56
CA LEU A 196 -20.07 -13.47 -2.61
C LEU A 196 -20.54 -13.92 -4.01
N ALA A 197 -21.02 -15.15 -4.16
CA ALA A 197 -21.53 -15.68 -5.42
C ALA A 197 -22.88 -15.05 -5.84
N ALA A 198 -23.70 -14.62 -4.88
CA ALA A 198 -24.96 -13.94 -5.16
C ALA A 198 -24.78 -12.52 -5.74
N ASN A 199 -23.58 -11.95 -5.67
CA ASN A 199 -23.26 -10.67 -6.28
C ASN A 199 -22.72 -10.87 -7.71
N PRO A 200 -23.38 -10.29 -8.74
CA PRO A 200 -22.99 -10.47 -10.14
C PRO A 200 -21.69 -9.74 -10.53
N SER A 201 -21.21 -8.81 -9.69
CA SER A 201 -19.92 -8.14 -9.86
C SER A 201 -18.92 -8.66 -8.82
N PRO A 202 -17.63 -8.86 -9.19
CA PRO A 202 -16.62 -9.24 -8.23
C PRO A 202 -16.49 -8.19 -7.12
N PRO A 203 -16.28 -8.59 -5.86
CA PRO A 203 -16.08 -7.66 -4.76
C PRO A 203 -14.84 -6.79 -5.03
N ALA A 204 -14.93 -5.51 -4.70
CA ALA A 204 -13.79 -4.60 -4.76
C ALA A 204 -12.65 -5.08 -3.85
N ASP A 205 -11.40 -4.84 -4.23
CA ASP A 205 -10.22 -5.24 -3.44
C ASP A 205 -10.30 -4.76 -1.99
N GLN A 206 -10.75 -3.52 -1.75
CA GLN A 206 -10.94 -2.99 -0.40
C GLN A 206 -11.95 -3.80 0.45
N CYS A 207 -12.97 -4.40 -0.17
CA CYS A 207 -13.88 -5.30 0.52
C CYS A 207 -13.13 -6.59 0.90
N ILE A 208 -12.38 -7.17 -0.04
CA ILE A 208 -11.54 -8.35 0.23
C ILE A 208 -10.53 -8.10 1.35
N GLN A 209 -9.86 -6.95 1.38
CA GLN A 209 -8.94 -6.57 2.46
C GLN A 209 -9.63 -6.53 3.84
N LYS A 210 -10.84 -5.95 3.90
CA LYS A 210 -11.65 -5.94 5.13
C LYS A 210 -12.05 -7.35 5.57
N LEU A 211 -12.43 -8.22 4.64
CA LEU A 211 -12.77 -9.61 4.93
C LEU A 211 -11.55 -10.39 5.42
N LEU A 212 -10.39 -10.22 4.79
CA LEU A 212 -9.12 -10.80 5.24
C LEU A 212 -8.77 -10.33 6.65
N THR A 213 -8.91 -9.04 6.92
CA THR A 213 -8.65 -8.44 8.24
C THR A 213 -9.59 -9.02 9.30
N ALA A 214 -10.89 -9.04 9.03
CA ALA A 214 -11.90 -9.56 9.95
C ALA A 214 -11.70 -11.06 10.25
N ALA A 215 -11.42 -11.85 9.20
CA ALA A 215 -11.12 -13.27 9.33
C ALA A 215 -9.81 -13.51 10.10
N ALA A 216 -8.75 -12.74 9.83
CA ALA A 216 -7.45 -12.86 10.50
C ALA A 216 -7.53 -12.55 12.01
N TRP A 217 -8.24 -11.49 12.40
CA TRP A 217 -8.46 -11.14 13.82
C TRP A 217 -9.16 -12.24 14.62
N ARG A 218 -9.92 -13.10 13.94
CA ARG A 218 -10.64 -14.23 14.52
C ARG A 218 -10.00 -15.58 14.18
N SER A 219 -8.81 -15.56 13.57
CA SER A 219 -8.05 -16.73 13.14
C SER A 219 -8.85 -17.72 12.27
N GLN A 220 -9.71 -17.19 11.38
CA GLN A 220 -10.56 -17.98 10.50
C GLN A 220 -9.79 -18.44 9.26
N LEU A 221 -8.84 -19.36 9.46
CA LEU A 221 -7.93 -19.85 8.42
C LEU A 221 -8.63 -20.30 7.12
N PRO A 222 -9.73 -21.09 7.15
CA PRO A 222 -10.39 -21.52 5.91
C PRO A 222 -10.92 -20.36 5.07
N ILE A 223 -11.37 -19.28 5.73
CA ILE A 223 -11.83 -18.08 5.04
C ILE A 223 -10.65 -17.31 4.46
N VAL A 224 -9.56 -17.16 5.22
CA VAL A 224 -8.35 -16.50 4.72
C VAL A 224 -7.79 -17.22 3.50
N GLN A 225 -7.64 -18.54 3.55
CA GLN A 225 -7.19 -19.35 2.41
C GLN A 225 -8.11 -19.16 1.20
N PHE A 226 -9.43 -19.30 1.40
CA PHE A 226 -10.41 -19.10 0.33
C PHE A 226 -10.27 -17.71 -0.32
N LEU A 227 -10.14 -16.65 0.47
CA LEU A 227 -10.03 -15.29 -0.03
C LEU A 227 -8.71 -15.06 -0.80
N LEU A 228 -7.59 -15.57 -0.29
CA LEU A 228 -6.27 -15.47 -0.92
C LEU A 228 -6.17 -16.26 -2.24
N GLU A 229 -6.83 -17.41 -2.32
CA GLU A 229 -6.88 -18.26 -3.51
C GLU A 229 -7.82 -17.68 -4.58
N SER A 230 -9.02 -17.26 -4.18
CA SER A 230 -10.09 -16.92 -5.13
C SER A 230 -10.00 -15.50 -5.66
N TYR A 231 -9.44 -14.57 -4.88
CA TYR A 231 -9.43 -13.14 -5.23
C TYR A 231 -8.03 -12.57 -5.44
N SER A 232 -6.98 -13.25 -4.98
CA SER A 232 -5.56 -12.87 -5.19
C SER A 232 -5.33 -11.36 -5.05
N PRO A 233 -5.54 -10.79 -3.85
CA PRO A 233 -5.41 -9.35 -3.64
C PRO A 233 -4.03 -8.84 -4.07
N ASN A 234 -3.97 -7.66 -4.66
CA ASN A 234 -2.73 -7.11 -5.25
C ASN A 234 -1.64 -6.83 -4.21
N ARG A 235 -2.02 -6.61 -2.95
CA ARG A 235 -1.13 -6.45 -1.80
C ARG A 235 -1.82 -6.98 -0.56
N LEU A 236 -1.06 -7.36 0.46
CA LEU A 236 -1.61 -7.64 1.79
C LEU A 236 -1.50 -6.38 2.64
N GLU A 237 -2.60 -5.94 3.24
CA GLU A 237 -2.58 -4.79 4.14
C GLU A 237 -2.00 -5.18 5.51
N GLU A 238 -1.20 -4.26 6.06
CA GLU A 238 -0.51 -4.40 7.34
C GLU A 238 -1.43 -4.93 8.46
N GLU A 239 -2.66 -4.42 8.54
CA GLU A 239 -3.61 -4.76 9.61
C GLU A 239 -3.96 -6.26 9.64
N ALA A 240 -4.11 -6.90 8.48
CA ALA A 240 -4.37 -8.34 8.41
C ALA A 240 -3.13 -9.16 8.84
N ILE A 241 -1.93 -8.70 8.50
CA ILE A 241 -0.67 -9.33 8.90
C ILE A 241 -0.46 -9.17 10.42
N ARG A 242 -0.71 -7.96 10.95
CA ARG A 242 -0.69 -7.66 12.37
C ARG A 242 -1.66 -8.54 13.15
N ALA A 243 -2.88 -8.73 12.65
CA ALA A 243 -3.85 -9.64 13.22
C ALA A 243 -3.34 -11.10 13.25
N ALA A 244 -2.69 -11.56 12.18
CA ALA A 244 -2.05 -12.88 12.14
C ALA A 244 -0.94 -13.01 13.20
N VAL A 245 -0.09 -11.99 13.38
CA VAL A 245 0.91 -11.97 14.46
C VAL A 245 0.26 -12.02 15.84
N TYR A 246 -0.79 -11.22 16.08
CA TYR A 246 -1.51 -11.24 17.36
C TYR A 246 -2.21 -12.56 17.63
N SER A 247 -2.63 -13.28 16.60
CA SER A 247 -3.20 -14.63 16.77
C SER A 247 -2.16 -15.65 17.25
N GLY A 248 -0.88 -15.49 16.88
CA GLY A 248 0.18 -16.48 17.10
C GLY A 248 -0.01 -17.78 16.30
N SER A 249 -0.93 -17.81 15.35
CA SER A 249 -1.23 -18.98 14.52
C SER A 249 -0.22 -19.08 13.37
N ILE A 250 0.72 -20.03 13.48
CA ILE A 250 1.67 -20.35 12.40
C ILE A 250 0.95 -20.67 11.09
N PRO A 251 -0.12 -21.51 11.06
CA PRO A 251 -0.83 -21.78 9.81
C PRO A 251 -1.45 -20.53 9.17
N LEU A 252 -1.97 -19.62 9.97
CA LEU A 252 -2.54 -18.36 9.47
C LEU A 252 -1.47 -17.44 8.89
N PHE A 253 -0.37 -17.23 9.62
CA PHE A 253 0.72 -16.41 9.12
C PHE A 253 1.36 -17.04 7.88
N SER A 254 1.50 -18.37 7.85
CA SER A 254 2.00 -19.13 6.69
C SER A 254 1.12 -18.95 5.45
N ALA A 255 -0.20 -18.87 5.61
CA ALA A 255 -1.11 -18.64 4.49
C ALA A 255 -0.86 -17.28 3.83
N PHE A 256 -0.64 -16.23 4.63
CA PHE A 256 -0.25 -14.91 4.12
C PHE A 256 1.17 -14.91 3.53
N LEU A 257 2.13 -15.51 4.24
CA LEU A 257 3.55 -15.55 3.84
C LEU A 257 3.76 -16.29 2.51
N SER A 258 3.01 -17.37 2.30
CA SER A 258 3.02 -18.13 1.04
C SER A 258 2.52 -17.28 -0.14
N ARG A 259 1.72 -16.24 0.13
CA ARG A 259 1.25 -15.33 -0.89
C ARG A 259 2.19 -14.17 -1.16
N ASP A 260 2.77 -13.62 -0.11
CA ASP A 260 3.72 -12.52 -0.20
C ASP A 260 4.85 -12.73 0.81
N PRO A 261 6.02 -13.24 0.38
CA PRO A 261 7.17 -13.45 1.25
C PRO A 261 7.71 -12.16 1.88
N SER A 262 7.44 -10.99 1.28
CA SER A 262 7.95 -9.71 1.80
C SER A 262 7.33 -9.32 3.14
N ILE A 263 6.18 -9.92 3.50
CA ILE A 263 5.52 -9.62 4.77
C ILE A 263 6.38 -9.97 5.98
N ILE A 264 7.36 -10.88 5.85
CA ILE A 264 8.20 -11.33 6.97
C ILE A 264 8.95 -10.17 7.65
N ASN A 265 9.32 -9.16 6.86
CA ASN A 265 9.98 -7.92 7.32
C ASN A 265 9.17 -6.67 6.93
N MET A 266 7.85 -6.80 6.71
CA MET A 266 7.00 -5.66 6.38
C MET A 266 7.07 -4.60 7.49
N PRO A 267 7.27 -3.32 7.14
CA PRO A 267 7.23 -2.25 8.11
C PRO A 267 5.80 -2.06 8.59
N PHE A 268 5.61 -2.19 9.89
CA PHE A 268 4.41 -1.78 10.60
C PHE A 268 4.52 -0.33 11.03
N ASP A 269 3.42 0.26 11.51
CA ASP A 269 3.40 1.58 12.15
C ASP A 269 4.59 1.76 13.12
N ARG A 270 5.25 2.92 13.03
CA ARG A 270 6.48 3.27 13.79
C ARG A 270 7.69 2.40 13.48
N ARG A 271 7.80 1.86 12.26
CA ARG A 271 8.92 1.04 11.78
C ARG A 271 9.09 -0.27 12.58
N SER A 272 8.00 -0.80 13.12
CA SER A 272 8.01 -2.14 13.72
C SER A 272 8.02 -3.22 12.63
N THR A 273 8.26 -4.47 12.98
CA THR A 273 8.19 -5.63 12.08
C THR A 273 7.33 -6.72 12.73
N PRO A 274 6.89 -7.75 11.98
CA PRO A 274 6.17 -8.88 12.58
C PRO A 274 6.89 -9.48 13.78
N LEU A 275 8.22 -9.61 13.73
CA LEU A 275 9.02 -10.14 14.83
C LEU A 275 8.99 -9.22 16.05
N VAL A 276 9.17 -7.91 15.87
CA VAL A 276 9.09 -6.94 16.98
C VAL A 276 7.71 -7.00 17.64
N VAL A 277 6.62 -7.02 16.86
CA VAL A 277 5.26 -7.14 17.42
C VAL A 277 5.05 -8.48 18.11
N ALA A 278 5.58 -9.58 17.57
CA ALA A 278 5.51 -10.89 18.21
C ALA A 278 6.22 -10.91 19.58
N CYS A 279 7.40 -10.27 19.68
CA CYS A 279 8.09 -10.08 20.95
C CYS A 279 7.28 -9.18 21.91
N MET A 280 6.77 -8.04 21.45
CA MET A 280 5.93 -7.16 22.29
C MET A 280 4.67 -7.86 22.83
N ALA A 281 4.06 -8.71 22.00
CA ALA A 281 2.85 -9.44 22.33
C ALA A 281 3.11 -10.78 23.05
N GLN A 282 4.36 -11.07 23.43
CA GLN A 282 4.79 -12.29 24.13
C GLN A 282 4.30 -13.58 23.44
N LYS A 283 4.50 -13.68 22.12
CA LYS A 283 4.14 -14.89 21.38
C LYS A 283 5.00 -16.10 21.82
N PRO A 284 4.46 -17.33 21.70
CA PRO A 284 5.24 -18.54 22.03
C PRO A 284 6.53 -18.65 21.23
N LEU A 285 7.54 -19.32 21.79
CA LEU A 285 8.84 -19.51 21.15
C LEU A 285 8.72 -20.15 19.76
N ASP A 286 7.86 -21.15 19.60
CA ASP A 286 7.61 -21.79 18.30
C ASP A 286 7.18 -20.79 17.21
N PHE A 287 6.41 -19.75 17.57
CA PHE A 287 6.00 -18.72 16.62
C PHE A 287 7.16 -17.75 16.31
N LEU A 288 7.98 -17.39 17.30
CA LEU A 288 9.18 -16.60 17.07
C LEU A 288 10.19 -17.35 16.19
N GLN A 289 10.40 -18.64 16.48
CA GLN A 289 11.28 -19.52 15.74
C GLN A 289 10.81 -19.63 14.30
N PHE A 290 9.52 -19.85 14.07
CA PHE A 290 8.94 -19.86 12.74
C PHE A 290 9.22 -18.56 11.97
N LEU A 291 9.07 -17.38 12.59
CA LEU A 291 9.38 -16.11 11.92
C LEU A 291 10.88 -16.00 11.57
N LEU A 292 11.76 -16.36 12.50
CA LEU A 292 13.22 -16.29 12.32
C LEU A 292 13.71 -17.26 11.24
N GLU A 293 13.21 -18.50 11.23
CA GLU A 293 13.51 -19.51 10.21
C GLU A 293 13.06 -19.08 8.81
N ASN A 294 12.03 -18.23 8.72
CA ASN A 294 11.54 -17.64 7.47
C ASN A 294 12.21 -16.31 7.10
N GLY A 295 13.26 -15.89 7.83
CA GLY A 295 14.08 -14.74 7.48
C GLY A 295 13.65 -13.41 8.11
N ALA A 296 12.89 -13.45 9.22
CA ALA A 296 12.68 -12.25 10.02
C ALA A 296 14.02 -11.73 10.58
N ASP A 297 14.27 -10.42 10.43
CA ASP A 297 15.50 -9.81 10.92
C ASP A 297 15.49 -9.68 12.46
N PRO A 298 16.36 -10.38 13.20
CA PRO A 298 16.38 -10.35 14.66
C PRO A 298 16.92 -9.02 15.24
N ASN A 299 17.49 -8.16 14.39
CA ASN A 299 17.95 -6.82 14.74
C ASN A 299 17.01 -5.75 14.19
N SER A 300 15.82 -6.11 13.69
CA SER A 300 14.89 -5.16 13.12
C SER A 300 14.39 -4.18 14.21
N GLY A 301 14.88 -2.95 14.16
CA GLY A 301 14.57 -1.89 15.12
C GLY A 301 15.50 -0.73 14.82
N PRO A 302 15.01 0.44 14.42
CA PRO A 302 15.89 1.56 14.09
C PRO A 302 16.55 2.12 15.34
N GLU A 303 17.75 2.65 15.16
CA GLU A 303 18.58 3.37 16.15
C GLU A 303 17.79 4.48 16.89
N ASP A 304 16.69 4.99 16.30
CA ASP A 304 15.93 6.15 16.79
C ASP A 304 14.40 5.97 17.02
N ALA A 305 13.79 4.79 16.86
CA ALA A 305 12.30 4.69 16.93
C ALA A 305 11.70 3.57 17.80
N LEU A 306 12.21 2.33 17.75
CA LEU A 306 11.71 1.22 18.58
C LEU A 306 12.85 0.26 18.95
N PRO A 307 12.89 -0.23 20.19
CA PRO A 307 13.91 -1.18 20.61
C PRO A 307 13.86 -2.49 19.80
N PRO A 308 15.01 -3.16 19.58
CA PRO A 308 15.08 -4.40 18.82
C PRO A 308 14.37 -5.58 19.53
N PRO A 309 14.10 -6.71 18.83
CA PRO A 309 13.46 -7.90 19.40
C PRO A 309 14.06 -8.37 20.74
N LEU A 310 15.39 -8.38 20.87
CA LEU A 310 16.08 -8.82 22.08
C LEU A 310 15.75 -7.94 23.30
N TRP A 311 15.57 -6.63 23.10
CA TRP A 311 15.15 -5.72 24.15
C TRP A 311 13.75 -6.09 24.67
N HIS A 312 12.81 -6.38 23.76
CA HIS A 312 11.45 -6.78 24.14
C HIS A 312 11.42 -8.13 24.84
N VAL A 313 12.23 -9.09 24.38
CA VAL A 313 12.39 -10.39 25.04
C VAL A 313 12.90 -10.23 26.46
N ALA A 314 14.00 -9.50 26.65
CA ALA A 314 14.58 -9.26 27.97
C ALA A 314 13.61 -8.55 28.93
N ALA A 315 12.78 -7.66 28.39
CA ALA A 315 11.81 -6.89 29.17
C ALA A 315 10.56 -7.68 29.59
N LEU A 316 10.08 -8.59 28.74
CA LEU A 316 8.72 -9.14 28.85
C LEU A 316 8.67 -10.66 29.06
N TYR A 317 9.63 -11.42 28.54
CA TYR A 317 9.61 -12.88 28.63
C TYR A 317 10.17 -13.35 29.98
N LYS A 318 9.85 -14.59 30.37
CA LYS A 318 10.40 -15.24 31.56
C LYS A 318 11.29 -16.44 31.24
N ASP A 319 11.20 -16.94 30.01
CA ASP A 319 11.96 -18.10 29.54
C ASP A 319 13.24 -17.65 28.82
N PRO A 320 14.44 -17.91 29.37
CA PRO A 320 15.69 -17.48 28.76
C PRO A 320 15.96 -18.13 27.40
N ALA A 321 15.27 -19.22 27.05
CA ALA A 321 15.35 -19.81 25.71
C ALA A 321 14.92 -18.82 24.60
N ALA A 322 14.13 -17.79 24.93
CA ALA A 322 13.82 -16.69 24.02
C ALA A 322 15.05 -15.87 23.61
N ILE A 323 16.03 -15.73 24.51
CA ILE A 323 17.30 -15.05 24.22
C ILE A 323 18.13 -15.94 23.29
N ASP A 324 18.26 -17.22 23.63
CA ASP A 324 19.01 -18.19 22.82
C ASP A 324 18.51 -18.22 21.39
N LEU A 325 17.19 -18.35 21.22
CA LEU A 325 16.55 -18.36 19.93
C LEU A 325 16.90 -17.11 19.08
N LEU A 326 16.86 -15.92 19.68
CA LEU A 326 17.22 -14.70 18.95
C LEU A 326 18.72 -14.65 18.59
N LEU A 327 19.60 -15.06 19.52
CA LEU A 327 21.05 -15.06 19.31
C LEU A 327 21.48 -16.08 18.25
N GLU A 328 20.89 -17.28 18.26
CA GLU A 328 21.11 -18.34 17.26
C GLU A 328 20.79 -17.87 15.84
N HIS A 329 19.83 -16.96 15.70
CA HIS A 329 19.46 -16.35 14.42
C HIS A 329 20.18 -15.03 14.11
N GLY A 330 21.15 -14.61 14.92
CA GLY A 330 22.01 -13.45 14.65
C GLY A 330 21.60 -12.15 15.32
N ALA A 331 20.78 -12.20 16.38
CA ALA A 331 20.56 -11.03 17.24
C ALA A 331 21.89 -10.56 17.86
N LYS A 332 22.12 -9.26 17.87
CA LYS A 332 23.26 -8.65 18.55
C LYS A 332 22.94 -8.47 20.03
N LEU A 333 23.82 -9.01 20.88
CA LEU A 333 23.71 -8.86 22.34
C LEU A 333 23.89 -7.40 22.78
N GLU A 334 24.76 -6.67 22.09
CA GLU A 334 25.06 -5.26 22.30
C GLU A 334 24.79 -4.51 20.98
N ASP A 335 23.59 -3.95 20.81
CA ASP A 335 23.22 -3.14 19.64
C ASP A 335 22.91 -1.70 20.04
N ALA A 336 23.18 -0.76 19.12
CA ALA A 336 23.15 0.69 19.37
C ALA A 336 21.78 1.23 19.83
N GLY A 337 20.68 0.49 19.58
CA GLY A 337 19.30 0.92 19.83
C GLY A 337 18.63 0.40 21.11
N GLY A 338 19.27 -0.43 21.94
CA GLY A 338 18.63 -0.89 23.19
C GLY A 338 19.41 -1.88 24.03
N ASP A 339 19.88 -1.44 25.19
CA ASP A 339 20.54 -2.29 26.20
C ASP A 339 19.52 -3.28 26.83
N ALA A 340 19.52 -4.52 26.32
CA ALA A 340 18.68 -5.63 26.78
C ALA A 340 18.87 -5.90 28.29
N LEU A 341 20.10 -5.75 28.79
CA LEU A 341 20.41 -5.94 30.21
C LEU A 341 19.85 -4.79 31.06
N ALA A 342 19.97 -3.55 30.59
CA ALA A 342 19.39 -2.40 31.29
C ALA A 342 17.87 -2.49 31.40
N ILE A 343 17.17 -2.92 30.34
CA ILE A 343 15.71 -3.08 30.44
C ILE A 343 15.31 -4.27 31.32
N ALA A 344 16.03 -5.39 31.27
CA ALA A 344 15.79 -6.51 32.17
C ALA A 344 15.93 -6.07 33.64
N ARG A 345 16.96 -5.28 33.96
CA ARG A 345 17.14 -4.66 35.28
C ARG A 345 15.99 -3.71 35.66
N LYS A 346 15.61 -2.81 34.75
CA LYS A 346 14.50 -1.87 34.97
C LYS A 346 13.17 -2.58 35.21
N ARG A 347 12.98 -3.76 34.62
CA ARG A 347 11.79 -4.61 34.81
C ARG A 347 11.93 -5.60 35.97
N VAL A 348 13.09 -5.67 36.62
CA VAL A 348 13.41 -6.62 37.69
C VAL A 348 13.22 -8.07 37.23
N ASN A 349 13.63 -8.37 36.01
CA ASN A 349 13.50 -9.68 35.41
C ASN A 349 14.74 -10.53 35.71
N GLU A 350 14.85 -11.03 36.94
CA GLU A 350 16.05 -11.70 37.46
C GLU A 350 16.54 -12.85 36.57
N VAL A 351 15.62 -13.64 36.00
CA VAL A 351 15.95 -14.75 35.09
C VAL A 351 16.63 -14.23 33.83
N MET A 352 16.09 -13.17 33.21
CA MET A 352 16.70 -12.56 32.01
C MET A 352 18.01 -11.86 32.35
N ILE A 353 18.11 -11.20 33.51
CA ILE A 353 19.35 -10.56 33.96
C ILE A 353 20.47 -11.60 34.07
N GLN A 354 20.22 -12.70 34.79
CA GLN A 354 21.21 -13.77 34.97
C GLN A 354 21.59 -14.39 33.63
N SER A 355 20.60 -14.71 32.79
CA SER A 355 20.82 -15.28 31.46
C SER A 355 21.65 -14.39 30.52
N LEU A 356 21.37 -13.08 30.49
CA LEU A 356 22.12 -12.10 29.68
C LEU A 356 23.56 -11.93 30.19
N LEU A 357 23.78 -11.93 31.50
CA LEU A 357 25.12 -11.85 32.09
C LEU A 357 25.96 -13.09 31.76
N GLU A 358 25.38 -14.29 31.82
CA GLU A 358 26.04 -15.55 31.43
C GLU A 358 26.46 -15.56 29.95
N ARG A 359 25.73 -14.83 29.10
CA ARG A 359 26.02 -14.67 27.67
C ARG A 359 26.95 -13.51 27.34
N GLY A 360 27.47 -12.82 28.37
CA GLY A 360 28.49 -11.78 28.23
C GLY A 360 27.96 -10.37 27.99
N ALA A 361 26.69 -10.08 28.28
CA ALA A 361 26.16 -8.72 28.17
C ALA A 361 26.82 -7.80 29.21
N ASN A 362 27.53 -6.76 28.77
CA ASN A 362 28.24 -5.86 29.67
C ASN A 362 27.34 -4.70 30.12
N GLY A 363 27.14 -4.54 31.43
CA GLY A 363 26.30 -3.48 32.00
C GLY A 363 26.92 -2.07 31.98
N ALA A 364 27.96 -1.84 31.20
CA ALA A 364 28.65 -0.56 31.09
C ALA A 364 28.17 0.17 29.83
N GLY A 365 27.03 0.87 29.93
CA GLY A 365 26.55 1.72 28.85
C GLY A 365 27.64 2.70 28.40
N HIS A 366 27.86 2.78 27.09
CA HIS A 366 28.60 3.88 26.49
C HIS A 366 27.96 5.20 26.93
N ARG A 367 28.78 6.04 27.58
CA ARG A 367 28.42 7.39 28.04
C ARG A 367 28.28 8.35 26.88
#